data_AF-A0A434AUT6-F1
#
_entry.id   AF-A0A434AUT6-F1
#
_cell.length_a   1.000
_cell.length_b   1.000
_cell.length_c   1.000
_cell.angle_alpha   90.00
_cell.angle_beta   90.00
_cell.angle_gamma   90.00
#
_symmetry.space_group_name_H-M   'P 1'
#
loop_
_entity.id
_entity.type
_entity.pdbx_description
1 polymer ?
#
loop_
_entity_poly.entity_id
_entity_poly.type
_entity_poly.pdbx_seq_one_letter_code
_entity_poly.pdbx_strand_id
1 'polypeptide(L)'
;MKNTYSEPKLFPTDRNIKKLWFVAFRFADPNTGERKQFQFRGGINHHKSKHDRIVEETSLCSALLTMLKEGWNGSIRHLIYKKKTVP
;
A
#
# COMPACT_ATOMS: atom_id res chain seq x y z
N MET A 1 -13.39 2.42 19.73
CA MET A 1 -13.24 1.34 18.74
C MET A 1 -11.75 1.15 18.47
N LYS A 2 -11.21 -0.06 18.64
CA LYS A 2 -9.80 -0.33 18.28
C LYS A 2 -9.73 -0.40 16.76
N ASN A 3 -9.07 0.56 16.11
CA ASN A 3 -8.88 0.50 14.66
C ASN A 3 -8.18 -0.80 14.29
N THR A 4 -8.82 -1.59 13.43
CA THR A 4 -8.28 -2.84 12.89
C THR A 4 -7.11 -2.59 11.96
N TYR A 5 -6.92 -1.36 11.46
CA TYR A 5 -5.76 -1.00 10.65
C TYR A 5 -5.25 0.42 10.91
N SER A 6 -4.00 0.68 10.51
CA SER A 6 -3.47 2.03 10.37
C SER A 6 -3.65 2.53 8.95
N GLU A 7 -3.70 3.84 8.77
CA GLU A 7 -3.67 4.44 7.43
C GLU A 7 -2.41 4.01 6.67
N PRO A 8 -2.53 3.66 5.37
CA PRO A 8 -1.40 3.44 4.49
C PRO A 8 -0.55 4.71 4.35
N LYS A 9 0.77 4.58 4.55
CA LYS A 9 1.71 5.70 4.48
C LYS A 9 2.90 5.38 3.60
N LEU A 10 3.37 6.38 2.85
CA LEU A 10 4.58 6.27 2.05
C LEU A 10 5.85 6.17 2.92
N PHE A 11 6.75 5.31 2.48
CA PHE A 11 8.12 5.21 2.90
C PHE A 11 9.05 5.19 1.68
N PRO A 12 10.24 5.81 1.75
CA PRO A 12 10.70 6.66 2.84
C PRO A 12 9.97 8.02 2.86
N THR A 13 9.83 8.59 4.06
CA THR A 13 9.13 9.87 4.29
C THR A 13 9.85 11.06 3.66
N ASP A 14 11.15 10.93 3.40
CA ASP A 14 12.00 11.93 2.73
C ASP A 14 11.71 12.07 1.22
N ARG A 15 10.86 11.19 0.66
CA ARG A 15 10.53 11.15 -0.78
C ARG A 15 11.79 11.19 -1.66
N ASN A 16 12.86 10.52 -1.23
CA ASN A 16 14.09 10.42 -2.00
C ASN A 16 13.94 9.40 -3.13
N ILE A 17 14.01 9.85 -4.37
CA ILE A 17 13.81 8.98 -5.55
C ILE A 17 14.91 7.92 -5.74
N LYS A 18 16.09 8.14 -5.15
CA LYS A 18 17.19 7.16 -5.14
C LYS A 18 16.90 5.96 -4.24
N LYS A 19 15.92 6.08 -3.32
CA LYS A 19 15.47 5.00 -2.45
C LYS A 19 14.22 4.34 -3.06
N LEU A 20 14.00 3.07 -2.68
CA LEU A 20 12.77 2.36 -3.04
C LEU A 20 11.60 2.89 -2.22
N TRP A 21 10.53 3.27 -2.93
CA TRP A 21 9.29 3.72 -2.33
C TRP A 21 8.34 2.54 -2.12
N PHE A 22 7.68 2.51 -0.98
CA PHE A 22 6.63 1.56 -0.66
C PHE A 22 5.63 2.19 0.30
N VAL A 23 4.38 1.78 0.19
CA VAL A 23 3.33 2.15 1.13
C VAL A 23 3.23 1.06 2.19
N ALA A 24 3.23 1.43 3.45
CA ALA A 24 3.10 0.49 4.56
C ALA A 24 1.93 0.84 5.47
N PHE A 25 1.31 -0.19 6.04
CA PHE A 25 0.29 -0.08 7.07
C PHE A 25 0.35 -1.27 8.02
N ARG A 26 -0.30 -1.16 9.17
CA ARG A 26 -0.53 -2.26 10.10
C ARG A 26 -1.98 -2.70 10.03
N PHE A 27 -2.22 -4.00 10.11
CA PHE A 27 -3.55 -4.59 10.18
C PHE A 27 -3.58 -5.60 11.32
N ALA A 28 -4.62 -5.54 12.14
CA ALA A 28 -4.97 -6.46 13.21
C ALA A 28 -5.93 -7.48 12.62
N ASP A 29 -5.54 -8.74 12.62
CA ASP A 29 -6.41 -9.83 12.23
C ASP A 29 -7.63 -9.85 13.17
N PRO A 30 -8.86 -9.73 12.65
CA PRO A 30 -10.05 -9.69 13.49
C PRO A 30 -10.32 -11.04 14.18
N ASN A 31 -9.79 -12.15 13.66
CA ASN A 31 -10.02 -13.49 14.18
C ASN A 31 -9.01 -13.85 15.29
N THR A 32 -7.75 -13.44 15.12
CA THR A 32 -6.66 -13.80 16.06
C THR A 32 -6.23 -12.64 16.96
N GLY A 33 -6.59 -11.40 16.61
CA GLY A 33 -6.12 -10.18 17.28
C GLY A 33 -4.67 -9.81 16.96
N GLU A 34 -3.96 -10.61 16.16
CA GLU A 34 -2.55 -10.41 15.84
C GLU A 34 -2.35 -9.19 14.93
N ARG A 35 -1.45 -8.28 15.30
CA ARG A 35 -1.12 -7.09 14.49
C ARG A 35 0.10 -7.34 13.63
N LYS A 36 -0.08 -7.30 12.30
CA LYS A 36 0.99 -7.46 11.30
C LYS A 36 1.20 -6.18 10.51
N GLN A 37 2.45 -5.94 10.10
CA GLN A 37 2.81 -4.86 9.19
C GLN A 37 2.89 -5.38 7.76
N PHE A 38 2.30 -4.63 6.84
CA PHE A 38 2.30 -4.92 5.41
C PHE A 38 3.00 -3.80 4.64
N GLN A 39 3.66 -4.16 3.54
CA GLN A 39 4.38 -3.23 2.66
C GLN A 39 4.02 -3.52 1.21
N PHE A 40 3.68 -2.49 0.44
CA PHE A 40 3.25 -2.57 -0.94
C PHE A 40 4.02 -1.57 -1.80
N ARG A 41 4.62 -2.07 -2.89
CA ARG A 41 5.40 -1.23 -3.83
C ARG A 41 4.58 -0.71 -5.00
N GLY A 42 3.51 -1.42 -5.38
CA GLY A 42 2.53 -1.00 -6.39
C GLY A 42 3.07 -0.46 -7.71
N GLY A 43 4.28 -0.85 -8.13
CA GLY A 43 4.90 -0.30 -9.35
C GLY A 43 5.43 1.14 -9.23
N ILE A 44 5.31 1.80 -8.08
CA ILE A 44 5.77 3.20 -7.84
C ILE A 44 7.23 3.40 -8.30
N ASN A 45 8.08 2.40 -8.07
CA ASN A 45 9.51 2.49 -8.39
C ASN A 45 9.84 2.43 -9.90
N HIS A 46 8.88 2.07 -10.76
CA HIS A 46 9.08 2.10 -12.22
C HIS A 46 9.17 3.54 -12.74
N HIS A 47 8.56 4.50 -12.05
CA HIS A 47 8.60 5.90 -12.42
C HIS A 47 9.95 6.53 -12.03
N LYS A 48 10.51 7.30 -12.96
CA LYS A 48 11.78 8.04 -12.80
C LYS A 48 11.57 9.50 -12.37
N SER A 49 10.34 10.00 -12.44
CA SER A 49 9.97 11.33 -11.97
C SER A 49 9.45 11.26 -10.54
N LYS A 50 9.86 12.22 -9.69
CA LYS A 50 9.34 12.36 -8.33
C LYS A 50 7.85 12.64 -8.33
N HIS A 51 7.39 13.48 -9.26
CA HIS A 51 5.99 13.82 -9.41
C HIS A 51 5.14 12.57 -9.70
N ASP A 52 5.54 11.77 -10.69
CA ASP A 52 4.82 10.55 -11.07
C ASP A 52 4.78 9.53 -9.93
N ARG A 53 5.88 9.41 -9.15
CA ARG A 53 5.88 8.56 -7.95
C ARG A 53 4.90 9.03 -6.89
N ILE A 54 4.69 10.35 -6.74
CA ILE A 54 3.72 10.92 -5.79
C ILE A 54 2.28 10.67 -6.27
N VAL A 55 2.02 10.78 -7.58
CA VAL A 55 0.72 10.44 -8.16
C VAL A 55 0.42 8.96 -7.91
N GLU A 56 1.36 8.07 -8.25
CA GLU A 56 1.20 6.63 -8.05
C GLU A 56 1.09 6.24 -6.56
N GLU A 57 1.86 6.89 -5.69
CA GLU A 57 1.73 6.76 -4.23
C GLU A 57 0.30 7.10 -3.78
N THR A 58 -0.21 8.24 -4.20
CA THR A 58 -1.53 8.72 -3.77
C THR A 58 -2.61 7.75 -4.21
N SER A 59 -2.56 7.28 -5.47
CA SER A 59 -3.46 6.25 -5.98
C SER A 59 -3.34 4.94 -5.20
N LEU A 60 -2.13 4.48 -4.88
CA LEU A 60 -1.90 3.26 -4.11
C LEU A 60 -2.44 3.37 -2.68
N CYS A 61 -2.20 4.50 -2.00
CA CYS A 61 -2.71 4.76 -0.66
C CYS A 61 -4.24 4.76 -0.63
N SER A 62 -4.90 5.44 -1.58
CA SER A 62 -6.35 5.45 -1.70
C SER A 62 -6.93 4.05 -1.95
N ALA A 63 -6.33 3.29 -2.88
CA ALA A 63 -6.78 1.93 -3.18
C ALA A 63 -6.65 1.00 -1.96
N LEU A 64 -5.51 1.03 -1.26
CA LEU A 64 -5.30 0.25 -0.04
C LEU A 64 -6.29 0.65 1.07
N LEU A 65 -6.54 1.95 1.24
CA LEU A 65 -7.49 2.43 2.23
C LEU A 65 -8.92 1.94 1.95
N THR A 66 -9.35 1.95 0.69
CA THR A 66 -10.66 1.40 0.29
C THR A 66 -10.74 -0.09 0.58
N MET A 67 -9.74 -0.88 0.18
CA MET A 67 -9.71 -2.32 0.46
C MET A 67 -9.72 -2.62 1.97
N LEU A 68 -9.07 -1.79 2.79
CA LEU A 68 -9.08 -1.91 4.25
C LEU A 68 -10.46 -1.62 4.84
N LYS A 69 -11.19 -0.62 4.30
CA LYS A 69 -12.56 -0.30 4.70
C LYS A 69 -13.57 -1.38 4.32
N GLU A 70 -13.38 -2.03 3.18
CA GLU A 70 -14.26 -3.09 2.67
C GLU A 70 -14.09 -4.44 3.37
N GLY A 71 -13.15 -4.57 4.31
CA GLY A 71 -12.91 -5.81 5.04
C GLY A 71 -11.77 -6.64 4.44
N TRP A 72 -10.58 -6.05 4.42
CA TRP A 72 -9.34 -6.68 3.96
C TRP A 72 -9.17 -8.11 4.49
N ASN A 73 -9.27 -9.08 3.59
CA ASN A 73 -8.86 -10.46 3.85
C ASN A 73 -7.38 -10.58 3.46
N GLY A 74 -6.51 -10.93 4.43
CA GLY A 74 -5.04 -10.99 4.31
C GLY A 74 -4.46 -11.82 3.15
N SER A 75 -5.30 -12.45 2.33
CA SER A 75 -5.00 -13.21 1.12
C SER A 75 -4.51 -12.34 -0.06
N ILE A 76 -4.60 -11.01 0.01
CA ILE A 76 -4.12 -10.08 -1.03
C ILE A 76 -2.59 -9.93 -0.94
N ARG A 77 -1.84 -11.02 -1.16
CA ARG A 77 -0.41 -10.94 -1.55
C ARG A 77 -0.24 -10.75 -3.06
N HIS A 78 -1.24 -11.11 -3.88
CA HIS A 78 -1.10 -11.23 -5.34
C HIS A 78 -1.84 -10.16 -6.18
N LEU A 79 -2.73 -9.36 -5.60
CA LEU A 79 -3.69 -8.56 -6.37
C LEU A 79 -3.18 -7.19 -6.86
N ILE A 80 -2.05 -6.68 -6.35
CA ILE A 80 -1.51 -5.37 -6.81
C ILE A 80 -0.67 -5.49 -8.09
N TYR A 81 -0.32 -6.71 -8.51
CA TYR A 81 0.48 -6.92 -9.74
C TYR A 81 -0.35 -6.99 -11.03
N LYS A 82 -1.69 -7.05 -10.96
CA LYS A 82 -2.55 -7.28 -12.15
C LYS A 82 -3.18 -6.03 -12.79
N LYS A 83 -2.72 -4.81 -12.48
CA LYS A 83 -3.06 -3.63 -13.32
C LYS A 83 -1.88 -3.23 -14.23
N LYS A 84 -1.52 -4.13 -15.15
CA LYS A 84 -0.89 -3.84 -16.45
C LYS A 84 -0.86 -5.12 -17.28
N THR A 85 -2.03 -5.52 -17.74
CA THR A 85 -2.21 -6.38 -18.92
C THR A 85 -3.59 -6.02 -19.45
N VAL A 86 -3.62 -4.98 -20.28
CA VAL A 86 -4.69 -4.76 -21.24
C VAL A 86 -4.07 -5.14 -22.60
N PRO A 87 -4.79 -5.87 -23.49
CA PRO A 87 -4.23 -6.57 -24.66
C PRO A 87 -3.44 -5.69 -25.63
#